data_AF-A0A8K0HX69-F1
#
_entry.id   AF-A0A8K0HX69-F1
#
_cell.length_a   1.000
_cell.length_b   1.000
_cell.length_c   1.000
_cell.angle_alpha   90.00
_cell.angle_beta   90.00
_cell.angle_gamma   90.00
#
_symmetry.space_group_name_H-M   'P 1'
#
loop_
_entity.id
_entity.type
_entity.pdbx_description
1 polymer ?
#
loop_
_entity_poly.entity_id
_entity_poly.type
_entity_poly.pdbx_seq_one_letter_code
_entity_poly.pdbx_strand_id
1 'polypeptide(L)'
;MPKLQEDLCSLLHLAQEKSAMLQPLRVMVLEDMAYIVHVKEFAEHISSSLTSQQQLVLLDLEQCPPEILLHAVENENASELRQVQKLFASVFPVEVDASVLPVVPCPIVKPVIGSSKREDVDLACSSKHTAFQTSSALDLSYITEDAEITLSSVNGWLLGYPITYLFSKEHGEKAMRNLSFKSIYHYKLFASRKGTISPKLQEDEVLSFTVPCDVAKRREEEPWIEAFLARMEGKLKRCNQLWISMRLEVKFLESNSQVIVV
;
A
#
# COMPACT_ATOMS: atom_id res chain seq x y z
N MET A 1 16.26 13.26 -0.56
CA MET A 1 16.75 11.89 -0.34
C MET A 1 17.48 11.19 -1.52
N PRO A 2 18.29 11.85 -2.38
CA PRO A 2 18.77 11.24 -3.63
C PRO A 2 19.64 9.99 -3.44
N LYS A 3 20.53 10.02 -2.44
CA LYS A 3 21.51 8.96 -2.21
C LYS A 3 20.89 7.61 -1.82
N LEU A 4 19.85 7.61 -0.97
CA LEU A 4 19.17 6.37 -0.58
C LEU A 4 18.47 5.71 -1.78
N GLN A 5 17.83 6.52 -2.62
CA GLN A 5 17.20 6.04 -3.85
C GLN A 5 18.24 5.44 -4.80
N GLU A 6 19.37 6.13 -5.03
CA GLU A 6 20.48 5.65 -5.86
C GLU A 6 21.07 4.33 -5.33
N ASP A 7 21.30 4.25 -4.02
CA ASP A 7 21.84 3.05 -3.35
C ASP A 7 20.86 1.87 -3.47
N LEU A 8 19.55 2.09 -3.24
CA LEU A 8 18.52 1.07 -3.39
C LEU A 8 18.35 0.62 -4.84
N CYS A 9 18.41 1.54 -5.81
CA CYS A 9 18.34 1.21 -7.22
C CYS A 9 19.54 0.37 -7.65
N SER A 10 20.74 0.73 -7.19
CA SER A 10 21.98 -0.02 -7.47
C SER A 10 21.92 -1.42 -6.88
N LEU A 11 21.46 -1.56 -5.62
CA LEU A 11 21.26 -2.85 -4.98
C LEU A 11 20.24 -3.71 -5.73
N LEU A 12 19.11 -3.11 -6.12
CA LEU A 12 18.04 -3.82 -6.82
C LEU A 12 18.51 -4.30 -8.20
N HIS A 13 19.25 -3.47 -8.93
CA HIS A 13 19.84 -3.83 -10.22
C HIS A 13 20.77 -5.05 -10.09
N LEU A 14 21.68 -5.04 -9.12
CA LEU A 14 22.58 -6.17 -8.84
C LEU A 14 21.81 -7.45 -8.47
N ALA A 15 20.69 -7.32 -7.75
CA ALA A 15 19.85 -8.45 -7.40
C ALA A 15 19.09 -9.00 -8.62
N GLN A 16 18.62 -8.13 -9.50
CA GLN A 16 17.90 -8.45 -10.73
C GLN A 16 18.78 -9.10 -11.79
N GLU A 17 20.06 -8.72 -11.88
CA GLU A 17 21.07 -9.42 -12.70
C GLU A 17 21.25 -10.88 -12.25
N LYS A 18 21.16 -11.13 -10.94
CA LYS A 18 21.34 -12.46 -10.36
C LYS A 18 20.07 -13.30 -10.36
N SER A 19 18.89 -12.69 -10.42
CA SER A 19 17.61 -13.39 -10.32
C SER A 19 16.52 -12.73 -11.14
N ALA A 20 16.06 -13.45 -12.18
CA ALA A 20 14.93 -13.03 -13.01
C ALA A 20 13.62 -12.88 -12.20
N MET A 21 13.49 -13.55 -11.05
CA MET A 21 12.30 -13.44 -10.20
C MET A 21 12.13 -12.04 -9.58
N LEU A 22 13.21 -11.25 -9.50
CA LEU A 22 13.19 -9.90 -8.93
C LEU A 22 12.92 -8.82 -9.98
N GLN A 23 12.82 -9.20 -11.27
CA GLN A 23 12.53 -8.29 -12.37
C GLN A 23 11.25 -7.46 -12.19
N PRO A 24 10.17 -7.93 -11.53
CA PRO A 24 8.99 -7.11 -11.29
C PRO A 24 9.13 -6.07 -10.18
N LEU A 25 10.26 -6.07 -9.42
CA LEU A 25 10.47 -5.13 -8.33
C LEU A 25 10.93 -3.76 -8.85
N ARG A 26 10.48 -2.69 -8.21
CA ARG A 26 10.88 -1.30 -8.49
C ARG A 26 11.10 -0.54 -7.21
N VAL A 27 11.96 0.47 -7.26
CA VAL A 27 12.10 1.45 -6.17
C VAL A 27 11.04 2.52 -6.37
N MET A 28 10.20 2.74 -5.37
CA MET A 28 9.21 3.81 -5.35
C MET A 28 9.61 4.81 -4.27
N VAL A 29 9.62 6.09 -4.61
CA VAL A 29 9.90 7.19 -3.68
C VAL A 29 8.61 7.98 -3.48
N LEU A 30 8.30 8.27 -2.22
CA LEU A 30 7.17 9.08 -1.81
C LEU A 30 7.63 10.01 -0.70
N GLU A 31 7.73 11.31 -1.00
CA GLU A 31 8.30 12.31 -0.10
C GLU A 31 9.67 11.86 0.44
N ASP A 32 9.78 11.69 1.76
CA ASP A 32 10.98 11.27 2.47
C ASP A 32 11.02 9.75 2.73
N MET A 33 10.32 8.95 1.93
CA MET A 33 10.27 7.49 2.07
C MET A 33 10.62 6.78 0.76
N ALA A 34 11.26 5.62 0.88
CA ALA A 34 11.58 4.76 -0.25
C ALA A 34 11.11 3.33 0.00
N TYR A 35 10.46 2.73 -0.99
CA TYR A 35 9.86 1.41 -0.94
C TYR A 35 10.40 0.54 -2.07
N ILE A 36 10.52 -0.76 -1.83
CA ILE A 36 10.69 -1.74 -2.90
C ILE A 36 9.32 -2.39 -3.11
N VAL A 37 8.73 -2.15 -4.28
CA VAL A 37 7.38 -2.62 -4.61
C VAL A 37 7.42 -3.63 -5.74
N HIS A 38 6.62 -4.69 -5.61
CA HIS A 38 6.33 -5.57 -6.73
C HIS A 38 5.20 -4.96 -7.56
N VAL A 39 5.48 -4.47 -8.76
CA VAL A 39 4.56 -3.66 -9.58
C VAL A 39 3.18 -4.32 -9.74
N LYS A 40 3.15 -5.61 -10.10
CA LYS A 40 1.89 -6.36 -10.26
C LYS A 40 1.10 -6.52 -8.96
N GLU A 41 1.72 -7.02 -7.90
CA GLU A 41 1.04 -7.20 -6.60
C GLU A 41 0.58 -5.86 -6.01
N PHE A 42 1.32 -4.78 -6.28
CA PHE A 42 0.96 -3.44 -5.85
C PHE A 42 -0.27 -2.91 -6.62
N ALA A 43 -0.33 -3.12 -7.94
CA ALA A 43 -1.52 -2.81 -8.74
C ALA A 43 -2.76 -3.60 -8.29
N GLU A 44 -2.59 -4.89 -7.97
CA GLU A 44 -3.65 -5.74 -7.40
C GLU A 44 -4.14 -5.18 -6.05
N HIS A 45 -3.22 -4.78 -5.15
CA HIS A 45 -3.55 -4.18 -3.85
C HIS A 45 -4.31 -2.86 -3.96
N ILE A 46 -3.87 -1.96 -4.84
CA ILE A 46 -4.57 -0.69 -5.09
C ILE A 46 -5.99 -0.96 -5.59
N SER A 47 -6.14 -1.90 -6.52
CA SER A 47 -7.44 -2.25 -7.09
C SER A 47 -8.36 -2.88 -6.05
N SER A 48 -7.88 -3.86 -5.26
CA SER A 48 -8.68 -4.50 -4.22
C SER A 48 -9.11 -3.54 -3.12
N SER A 49 -8.25 -2.55 -2.82
CA SER A 49 -8.54 -1.44 -1.91
C SER A 49 -9.67 -0.55 -2.43
N LEU A 50 -9.66 -0.20 -3.72
CA LEU A 50 -10.68 0.66 -4.33
C LEU A 50 -12.03 -0.05 -4.51
N THR A 51 -12.02 -1.33 -4.86
CA THR A 51 -13.25 -2.11 -5.09
C THR A 51 -13.87 -2.64 -3.79
N SER A 52 -13.34 -2.27 -2.62
CA SER A 52 -13.77 -2.76 -1.30
C SER A 52 -13.75 -4.29 -1.16
N GLN A 53 -12.98 -4.99 -2.02
CA GLN A 53 -12.76 -6.43 -1.89
C GLN A 53 -11.86 -6.75 -0.69
N GLN A 54 -11.02 -5.78 -0.33
CA GLN A 54 -10.23 -5.80 0.89
C GLN A 54 -10.93 -4.94 1.95
N GLN A 55 -11.26 -5.55 3.09
CA GLN A 55 -11.78 -4.84 4.25
C GLN A 55 -10.64 -4.08 4.92
N LEU A 56 -10.36 -2.87 4.43
CA LEU A 56 -9.49 -1.91 5.09
C LEU A 56 -10.26 -1.19 6.19
N VAL A 57 -9.75 -1.27 7.41
CA VAL A 57 -10.30 -0.55 8.56
C VAL A 57 -9.60 0.80 8.64
N LEU A 58 -10.34 1.88 8.49
CA LEU A 58 -9.81 3.24 8.69
C LEU A 58 -10.14 3.67 10.12
N LEU A 59 -9.12 4.13 10.84
CA LEU A 59 -9.27 4.64 12.21
C LEU A 59 -9.03 6.14 12.21
N ASP A 60 -10.08 6.91 12.49
CA ASP A 60 -9.98 8.36 12.64
C ASP A 60 -9.34 8.69 14.00
N LEU A 61 -8.15 9.30 13.94
CA LEU A 61 -7.40 9.71 15.12
C LEU A 61 -7.72 11.14 15.57
N GLU A 62 -8.47 11.91 14.78
CA GLU A 62 -8.84 13.27 15.16
C GLU A 62 -9.95 13.28 16.24
N GLN A 63 -10.70 12.17 16.34
CA GLN A 63 -11.70 11.97 17.38
C GLN A 63 -11.10 11.47 18.70
N CYS A 64 -11.75 11.81 19.81
CA CYS A 64 -11.40 11.32 21.14
C CYS A 64 -12.68 10.79 21.84
N PRO A 65 -12.85 9.46 21.98
CA PRO A 65 -11.90 8.39 21.60
C PRO A 65 -11.75 8.23 20.08
N PRO A 66 -10.65 7.63 19.58
CA PRO A 66 -10.51 7.31 18.16
C PRO A 66 -11.64 6.40 17.68
N GLU A 67 -12.12 6.59 16.45
CA GLU A 67 -13.30 5.88 15.93
C GLU A 67 -12.99 5.11 14.64
N ILE A 68 -13.47 3.87 14.56
CA ILE A 68 -13.45 3.10 13.31
C ILE A 68 -14.46 3.71 12.36
N LEU A 69 -13.98 4.17 11.21
CA LEU A 69 -14.84 4.65 10.13
C LEU A 69 -15.46 3.46 9.41
N LEU A 70 -16.77 3.28 9.61
CA LEU A 70 -17.57 2.36 8.82
C LEU A 70 -17.77 2.94 7.41
N HIS A 71 -17.87 2.07 6.39
CA HIS A 71 -17.97 2.43 4.97
C HIS A 71 -19.08 3.43 4.59
N ALA A 72 -20.00 3.77 5.51
CA ALA A 72 -21.12 4.69 5.30
C ALA A 72 -20.91 6.10 5.89
N VAL A 73 -19.83 6.34 6.65
CA VAL A 73 -19.57 7.66 7.25
C VAL A 73 -18.78 8.51 6.25
N GLU A 74 -19.32 9.67 5.88
CA GLU A 74 -18.59 10.70 5.15
C GLU A 74 -17.51 11.27 6.06
N ASN A 75 -16.25 11.01 5.74
CA ASN A 75 -15.08 11.57 6.42
C ASN A 75 -14.16 12.16 5.35
N GLU A 76 -13.80 13.44 5.52
CA GLU A 76 -13.01 14.20 4.54
C GLU A 76 -11.66 13.51 4.29
N ASN A 77 -10.95 13.14 5.35
CA ASN A 77 -9.67 12.42 5.25
C ASN A 77 -9.83 11.07 4.50
N ALA A 78 -10.96 10.37 4.67
CA ALA A 78 -11.18 9.09 4.00
C ALA A 78 -11.46 9.29 2.51
N SER A 79 -12.11 10.40 2.16
CA SER A 79 -12.33 10.81 0.79
C SER A 79 -11.01 11.17 0.09
N GLU A 80 -10.10 11.84 0.79
CA GLU A 80 -8.77 12.17 0.29
C GLU A 80 -7.90 10.94 0.10
N LEU A 81 -7.87 10.02 1.08
CA LEU A 81 -7.16 8.76 0.91
C LEU A 81 -7.67 7.99 -0.32
N ARG A 82 -8.97 8.04 -0.60
CA ARG A 82 -9.54 7.46 -1.82
C ARG A 82 -9.10 8.19 -3.10
N GLN A 83 -8.91 9.51 -3.06
CA GLN A 83 -8.35 10.26 -4.19
C GLN A 83 -6.89 9.87 -4.44
N VAL A 84 -6.08 9.79 -3.38
CA VAL A 84 -4.71 9.28 -3.44
C VAL A 84 -4.67 7.87 -4.03
N GLN A 85 -5.53 6.95 -3.57
CA GLN A 85 -5.66 5.60 -4.12
C GLN A 85 -5.97 5.59 -5.63
N LYS A 86 -6.83 6.50 -6.10
CA LYS A 86 -7.15 6.64 -7.54
C LYS A 86 -5.96 7.17 -8.34
N LEU A 87 -5.20 8.11 -7.80
CA LEU A 87 -3.97 8.61 -8.43
C LEU A 87 -2.95 7.47 -8.56
N PHE A 88 -2.74 6.69 -7.50
CA PHE A 88 -1.92 5.47 -7.55
C PHE A 88 -2.44 4.47 -8.60
N ALA A 89 -3.75 4.25 -8.70
CA ALA A 89 -4.34 3.35 -9.70
C ALA A 89 -4.08 3.82 -11.15
N SER A 90 -3.99 5.14 -11.38
CA SER A 90 -3.65 5.69 -12.69
C SER A 90 -2.19 5.42 -13.10
N VAL A 91 -1.29 5.32 -12.11
CA VAL A 91 0.12 4.99 -12.32
C VAL A 91 0.32 3.47 -12.46
N PHE A 92 -0.46 2.68 -11.73
CA PHE A 92 -0.39 1.22 -11.68
C PHE A 92 -1.69 0.58 -12.18
N PRO A 93 -2.00 0.67 -13.49
CA PRO A 93 -3.20 0.04 -14.02
C PRO A 93 -3.08 -1.49 -13.90
N VAL A 94 -4.17 -2.14 -13.48
CA VAL A 94 -4.26 -3.60 -13.58
C VAL A 94 -4.52 -3.95 -15.04
N GLU A 95 -3.64 -4.76 -15.62
CA GLU A 95 -3.90 -5.42 -16.90
C GLU A 95 -5.09 -6.36 -16.70
N VAL A 96 -6.28 -5.89 -17.04
CA VAL A 96 -7.44 -6.76 -17.19
C VAL A 96 -7.13 -7.63 -18.39
N ASP A 97 -7.00 -8.94 -18.18
CA ASP A 97 -6.87 -9.92 -19.27
C ASP A 97 -8.02 -9.67 -20.26
N ALA A 98 -7.70 -8.99 -21.37
CA ALA A 98 -8.64 -8.66 -22.42
C ALA A 98 -8.93 -9.91 -23.26
N SER A 99 -9.57 -10.90 -22.64
CA SER A 99 -10.38 -11.85 -23.37
C SER A 99 -11.83 -11.45 -23.14
N VAL A 100 -12.53 -11.17 -24.25
CA VAL A 100 -13.91 -10.67 -24.35
C VAL A 100 -14.03 -9.14 -24.22
N LEU A 101 -13.80 -8.44 -25.33
CA LEU A 101 -14.82 -7.66 -26.07
C LEU A 101 -14.22 -7.10 -27.38
N PRO A 102 -15.04 -6.90 -28.44
CA PRO A 102 -14.58 -6.88 -29.81
C PRO A 102 -13.92 -5.56 -30.20
N VAL A 103 -12.78 -5.66 -30.88
CA VAL A 103 -12.16 -4.59 -31.64
C VAL A 103 -13.18 -4.06 -32.65
N VAL A 104 -13.66 -2.83 -32.43
CA VAL A 104 -14.27 -2.05 -33.50
C VAL A 104 -13.15 -1.22 -34.13
N PRO A 105 -12.74 -1.48 -35.38
CA PRO A 105 -11.75 -0.64 -36.05
C PRO A 105 -12.44 0.64 -36.51
N CYS A 106 -12.06 1.80 -35.96
CA CYS A 106 -12.43 3.08 -36.57
C CYS A 106 -11.65 3.30 -37.88
N PRO A 107 -12.27 3.89 -38.92
CA PRO A 107 -11.70 3.89 -40.27
C PRO A 107 -10.51 4.87 -40.38
N ILE A 108 -9.45 4.41 -41.02
CA ILE A 108 -8.31 5.23 -41.44
C ILE A 108 -8.78 6.17 -42.56
N VAL A 109 -8.70 7.48 -42.33
CA VAL A 109 -8.73 8.50 -43.39
C VAL A 109 -7.46 9.33 -43.29
N LYS A 110 -6.60 9.26 -44.31
CA LYS A 110 -5.52 10.24 -44.58
C LYS A 110 -6.03 11.28 -45.61
N PRO A 111 -5.28 12.34 -45.93
CA PRO A 111 -5.22 13.61 -45.21
C PRO A 111 -5.63 14.79 -46.12
N VAL A 112 -6.12 15.91 -45.60
CA VAL A 112 -6.20 17.16 -46.38
C VAL A 112 -5.75 18.36 -45.55
N ILE A 113 -4.82 19.10 -46.12
CA ILE A 113 -4.17 20.31 -45.65
C ILE A 113 -5.18 21.46 -45.60
N GLY A 114 -5.26 22.19 -44.48
CA GLY A 114 -6.07 23.42 -44.39
C GLY A 114 -6.19 24.02 -42.98
N SER A 115 -5.38 25.05 -42.73
CA SER A 115 -5.46 26.06 -41.67
C SER A 115 -6.79 26.23 -40.90
N SER A 116 -6.80 26.02 -39.58
CA SER A 116 -6.87 27.08 -38.55
C SER A 116 -7.28 26.56 -37.15
N LYS A 117 -6.45 26.93 -36.17
CA LYS A 117 -6.60 26.96 -34.69
C LYS A 117 -7.77 26.20 -34.03
N ARG A 118 -7.43 25.19 -33.21
CA ARG A 118 -8.04 24.86 -31.90
C ARG A 118 -7.04 24.05 -31.06
N GLU A 119 -7.05 24.30 -29.77
CA GLU A 119 -6.06 23.85 -28.77
C GLU A 119 -6.05 22.33 -28.59
N ASP A 120 -4.87 21.73 -28.72
CA ASP A 120 -4.59 20.34 -28.40
C ASP A 120 -4.13 20.25 -26.94
N VAL A 121 -4.85 19.47 -26.12
CA VAL A 121 -4.36 18.93 -24.86
C VAL A 121 -4.53 17.41 -24.91
N ASP A 122 -3.37 16.76 -24.91
CA ASP A 122 -3.06 15.42 -24.38
C ASP A 122 -3.39 14.16 -25.17
N LEU A 123 -2.65 14.03 -26.28
CA LEU A 123 -2.16 12.76 -26.82
C LEU A 123 -0.92 12.24 -26.05
N ALA A 124 -0.87 12.39 -24.71
CA ALA A 124 0.30 12.09 -23.87
C ALA A 124 0.19 10.77 -23.07
N CYS A 125 -0.98 10.14 -23.00
CA CYS A 125 -1.18 8.95 -22.15
C CYS A 125 -0.42 7.72 -22.65
N SER A 126 -0.35 7.47 -23.96
CA SER A 126 0.25 6.23 -24.48
C SER A 126 1.78 6.15 -24.33
N SER A 127 2.47 7.29 -24.29
CA SER A 127 3.95 7.35 -24.17
C SER A 127 4.45 7.23 -22.74
N LYS A 128 3.60 7.55 -21.74
CA LYS A 128 3.98 7.46 -20.32
C LYS A 128 3.94 6.01 -19.82
N HIS A 129 2.96 5.22 -20.29
CA HIS A 129 2.79 3.81 -19.90
C HIS A 129 4.02 2.92 -20.20
N THR A 130 4.73 3.16 -21.30
CA THR A 130 5.94 2.40 -21.65
C THR A 130 7.18 2.83 -20.85
N ALA A 131 7.27 4.11 -20.46
CA ALA A 131 8.38 4.63 -19.65
C ALA A 131 8.33 4.14 -18.19
N PHE A 132 7.13 3.96 -17.63
CA PHE A 132 6.92 3.43 -16.28
C PHE A 132 7.40 1.98 -16.13
N GLN A 133 7.32 1.17 -17.19
CA GLN A 133 7.77 -0.22 -17.16
C GLN A 133 9.30 -0.36 -17.19
N THR A 134 10.02 0.64 -17.70
CA THR A 134 11.47 0.61 -17.91
C THR A 134 12.30 1.35 -16.86
N SER A 135 11.72 2.30 -16.12
CA SER A 135 12.47 3.03 -15.08
C SER A 135 12.66 2.16 -13.83
N SER A 136 13.87 2.14 -13.28
CA SER A 136 14.19 1.42 -12.03
C SER A 136 13.64 2.11 -10.79
N ALA A 137 13.43 3.44 -10.86
CA ALA A 137 12.88 4.26 -9.80
C ALA A 137 11.62 5.03 -10.25
N LEU A 138 10.66 5.14 -9.35
CA LEU A 138 9.40 5.86 -9.53
C LEU A 138 9.27 6.91 -8.43
N ASP A 139 9.43 8.18 -8.77
CA ASP A 139 9.12 9.28 -7.85
C ASP A 139 7.65 9.65 -7.97
N LEU A 140 6.90 9.42 -6.90
CA LEU A 140 5.46 9.66 -6.81
C LEU A 140 5.11 10.70 -5.74
N SER A 141 6.08 11.51 -5.31
CA SER A 141 5.88 12.54 -4.28
C SER A 141 4.80 13.55 -4.66
N TYR A 142 4.60 13.80 -5.95
CA TYR A 142 3.52 14.66 -6.46
C TYR A 142 2.11 14.16 -6.12
N ILE A 143 1.93 12.88 -5.77
CA ILE A 143 0.61 12.32 -5.41
C ILE A 143 0.17 12.79 -4.03
N THR A 144 1.10 13.02 -3.11
CA THR A 144 0.80 13.39 -1.72
C THR A 144 1.15 14.84 -1.38
N GLU A 145 1.79 15.56 -2.32
CA GLU A 145 2.16 16.98 -2.18
C GLU A 145 0.93 17.83 -1.82
N ASP A 146 -0.15 17.70 -2.60
CA ASP A 146 -1.40 18.46 -2.43
C ASP A 146 -2.45 17.75 -1.54
N ALA A 147 -2.14 16.57 -1.00
CA ALA A 147 -3.09 15.86 -0.14
C ALA A 147 -3.10 16.47 1.28
N GLU A 148 -4.26 16.66 1.91
CA GLU A 148 -4.32 17.14 3.30
C GLU A 148 -4.11 16.02 4.32
N ILE A 149 -4.23 14.75 3.91
CA ILE A 149 -3.86 13.61 4.76
C ILE A 149 -2.35 13.49 4.99
N THR A 150 -1.98 12.92 6.13
CA THR A 150 -0.57 12.70 6.45
C THR A 150 0.06 11.53 5.69
N LEU A 151 1.37 11.62 5.46
CA LEU A 151 2.16 10.51 4.91
C LEU A 151 2.04 9.24 5.77
N SER A 152 1.89 9.37 7.09
CA SER A 152 1.65 8.23 7.98
C SER A 152 0.38 7.46 7.62
N SER A 153 -0.70 8.14 7.25
CA SER A 153 -1.93 7.51 6.76
C SER A 153 -1.71 6.77 5.45
N VAL A 154 -0.98 7.37 4.52
CA VAL A 154 -0.64 6.73 3.25
C VAL A 154 0.26 5.51 3.47
N ASN A 155 1.25 5.61 4.38
CA ASN A 155 2.19 4.54 4.70
C ASN A 155 1.51 3.29 5.23
N GLY A 156 0.57 3.44 6.18
CA GLY A 156 -0.15 2.30 6.72
C GLY A 156 -0.93 1.54 5.64
N TRP A 157 -1.53 2.28 4.70
CA TRP A 157 -2.20 1.70 3.54
C TRP A 157 -1.22 1.03 2.56
N LEU A 158 -0.08 1.67 2.24
CA LEU A 158 0.95 1.15 1.34
C LEU A 158 1.59 -0.14 1.85
N LEU A 159 1.85 -0.23 3.16
CA LEU A 159 2.38 -1.42 3.82
C LEU A 159 1.36 -2.55 3.95
N GLY A 160 0.10 -2.28 3.59
CA GLY A 160 -0.98 -3.27 3.59
C GLY A 160 -1.44 -3.65 4.99
N TYR A 161 -1.26 -2.74 5.97
CA TYR A 161 -1.81 -2.92 7.31
C TYR A 161 -3.34 -3.05 7.24
N PRO A 162 -3.93 -3.94 8.04
CA PRO A 162 -5.38 -4.11 8.06
C PRO A 162 -6.11 -2.90 8.66
N ILE A 163 -5.41 -2.15 9.52
CA ILE A 163 -5.88 -0.90 10.12
C ILE A 163 -4.96 0.21 9.65
N THR A 164 -5.54 1.28 9.11
CA THR A 164 -4.81 2.49 8.69
C THR A 164 -5.29 3.67 9.51
N TYR A 165 -4.35 4.36 10.15
CA TYR A 165 -4.63 5.56 10.92
C TYR A 165 -4.83 6.75 10.00
N LEU A 166 -5.88 7.51 10.26
CA LEU A 166 -6.33 8.58 9.39
C LEU A 166 -6.40 9.89 10.18
N PHE A 167 -5.69 10.90 9.70
CA PHE A 167 -5.68 12.24 10.23
C PHE A 167 -5.05 13.20 9.21
N SER A 168 -5.48 14.45 9.26
CA SER A 168 -4.97 15.55 8.42
C SER A 168 -3.62 16.06 8.92
N LYS A 169 -2.89 16.73 8.02
CA LYS A 169 -1.64 17.44 8.28
C LYS A 169 -1.82 18.50 9.37
N GLU A 170 -2.95 19.22 9.38
CA GLU A 170 -3.27 20.24 10.39
C GLU A 170 -3.45 19.64 11.80
N HIS A 171 -4.06 18.46 11.90
CA HIS A 171 -4.43 17.85 13.19
C HIS A 171 -3.43 16.80 13.70
N GLY A 172 -2.21 16.74 13.14
CA GLY A 172 -1.19 15.75 13.52
C GLY A 172 -0.86 15.73 15.02
N GLU A 173 -0.71 16.89 15.66
CA GLU A 173 -0.44 16.95 17.11
C GLU A 173 -1.61 16.41 17.95
N LYS A 174 -2.84 16.74 17.54
CA LYS A 174 -4.06 16.27 18.19
C LYS A 174 -4.18 14.75 18.06
N ALA A 175 -3.96 14.22 16.86
CA ALA A 175 -3.96 12.79 16.59
C ALA A 175 -2.91 12.04 17.43
N MET A 176 -1.68 12.58 17.50
CA MET A 176 -0.61 12.00 18.31
C MET A 176 -0.96 11.99 19.80
N ARG A 177 -1.54 13.09 20.31
CA ARG A 177 -2.00 13.19 21.70
C ARG A 177 -3.13 12.20 22.01
N ASN A 178 -4.05 12.01 21.06
CA ASN A 178 -5.15 11.05 21.20
C ASN A 178 -4.64 9.61 21.32
N LEU A 179 -3.50 9.30 20.71
CA LEU A 179 -2.83 7.98 20.81
C LEU A 179 -1.95 7.84 22.06
N SER A 180 -1.22 8.88 22.45
CA SER A 180 -0.11 8.78 23.43
C SER A 180 -0.53 8.29 24.82
N PHE A 181 -1.80 8.48 25.20
CA PHE A 181 -2.33 8.09 26.51
C PHE A 181 -3.13 6.78 26.47
N LYS A 182 -3.13 6.07 25.34
CA LYS A 182 -3.91 4.85 25.17
C LYS A 182 -3.04 3.63 25.41
N SER A 183 -3.62 2.63 26.07
CA SER A 183 -3.08 1.27 26.01
C SER A 183 -3.25 0.73 24.59
N ILE A 184 -2.31 -0.08 24.15
CA ILE A 184 -2.25 -0.56 22.77
C ILE A 184 -2.10 -2.08 22.71
N TYR A 185 -2.66 -2.66 21.67
CA TYR A 185 -2.34 -3.99 21.22
C TYR A 185 -1.25 -3.91 20.16
N HIS A 186 -0.13 -4.60 20.38
CA HIS A 186 0.97 -4.71 19.43
C HIS A 186 0.86 -6.05 18.71
N TYR A 187 0.50 -5.96 17.43
CA TYR A 187 0.38 -7.08 16.50
C TYR A 187 1.72 -7.33 15.81
N LYS A 188 2.15 -8.59 15.79
CA LYS A 188 3.38 -9.07 15.14
C LYS A 188 3.06 -10.28 14.30
N LEU A 189 3.34 -10.18 13.02
CA LEU A 189 3.22 -11.27 12.06
C LEU A 189 4.58 -11.93 11.88
N PHE A 190 4.64 -13.21 12.23
CA PHE A 190 5.81 -14.03 12.01
C PHE A 190 5.55 -14.99 10.85
N ALA A 191 6.53 -15.18 9.98
CA ALA A 191 6.48 -16.19 8.93
C ALA A 191 7.71 -17.09 8.99
N SER A 192 7.50 -18.38 8.78
CA SER A 192 8.55 -19.40 8.78
C SER A 192 8.94 -19.72 7.35
N ARG A 193 10.25 -19.67 7.06
CA ARG A 193 10.79 -20.06 5.75
C ARG A 193 11.12 -21.55 5.71
N LYS A 194 11.07 -22.14 4.53
CA LYS A 194 11.66 -23.46 4.25
C LYS A 194 13.18 -23.36 4.37
N GLY A 195 13.70 -23.69 5.55
CA GLY A 195 15.12 -23.68 5.82
C GLY A 195 15.83 -24.86 5.14
N THR A 196 16.85 -24.56 4.34
CA THR A 196 17.96 -25.48 4.13
C THR A 196 18.82 -25.47 5.39
N ILE A 197 18.91 -26.61 6.08
CA ILE A 197 20.01 -27.05 6.97
C ILE A 197 19.85 -26.84 8.51
N SER A 198 18.98 -25.97 9.03
CA SER A 198 18.79 -25.83 10.50
C SER A 198 17.52 -26.55 11.00
N PRO A 199 17.59 -27.41 12.05
CA PRO A 199 16.43 -28.11 12.61
C PRO A 199 15.47 -27.21 13.41
N LYS A 200 15.80 -25.93 13.60
CA LYS A 200 14.88 -24.94 14.16
C LYS A 200 14.18 -24.21 13.02
N LEU A 201 12.84 -24.24 13.03
CA LEU A 201 12.01 -23.33 12.25
C LEU A 201 12.43 -21.89 12.61
N GLN A 202 13.12 -21.23 11.69
CA GLN A 202 13.43 -19.82 11.83
C GLN A 202 12.17 -19.03 11.45
N GLU A 203 11.61 -18.35 12.43
CA GLU A 203 10.51 -17.41 12.23
C GLU A 203 11.07 -16.02 12.10
N ASP A 204 10.77 -15.36 10.99
CA ASP A 204 11.14 -13.97 10.75
C ASP A 204 9.91 -13.08 10.99
N GLU A 205 10.10 -11.97 11.71
CA GLU A 205 9.07 -10.93 11.84
C GLU A 205 8.92 -10.24 10.48
N VAL A 206 7.74 -10.35 9.89
CA VAL A 206 7.44 -9.80 8.55
C VAL A 206 6.75 -8.45 8.65
N LEU A 207 5.92 -8.27 9.67
CA LEU A 207 5.07 -7.11 9.82
C LEU A 207 4.76 -6.88 11.30
N SER A 208 4.85 -5.64 11.76
CA SER A 208 4.31 -5.24 13.06
C SER A 208 3.60 -3.90 12.97
N PHE A 209 2.54 -3.78 13.77
CA PHE A 209 1.71 -2.58 13.88
C PHE A 209 1.02 -2.55 15.25
N THR A 210 0.61 -1.37 15.70
CA THR A 210 -0.14 -1.23 16.95
C THR A 210 -1.58 -0.83 16.68
N VAL A 211 -2.47 -1.01 17.66
CA VAL A 211 -3.87 -0.55 17.63
C VAL A 211 -4.30 -0.14 19.05
N PRO A 212 -4.99 0.99 19.26
CA PRO A 212 -5.51 1.36 20.57
C PRO A 212 -6.52 0.33 21.11
N CYS A 213 -6.41 -0.02 22.40
CA CYS A 213 -7.30 -0.99 23.04
C CYS A 213 -8.75 -0.52 23.12
N ASP A 214 -8.99 0.80 23.14
CA ASP A 214 -10.35 1.37 23.15
C ASP A 214 -11.11 1.10 21.85
N VAL A 215 -10.38 0.74 20.78
CA VAL A 215 -10.87 0.59 19.42
C VAL A 215 -10.95 -0.89 19.03
N ALA A 216 -9.95 -1.68 19.43
CA ALA A 216 -9.91 -3.11 19.17
C ALA A 216 -10.63 -3.89 20.27
N LYS A 217 -11.64 -4.68 19.88
CA LYS A 217 -12.15 -5.80 20.67
C LYS A 217 -11.05 -6.86 20.78
N ARG A 218 -11.11 -7.68 21.83
CA ARG A 218 -10.06 -8.65 22.13
C ARG A 218 -9.78 -9.55 20.93
N ARG A 219 -8.50 -9.61 20.53
CA ARG A 219 -7.69 -10.56 19.72
C ARG A 219 -8.37 -11.57 18.77
N GLU A 220 -9.48 -12.21 19.14
CA GLU A 220 -10.13 -13.31 18.41
C GLU A 220 -11.54 -12.95 17.91
N GLU A 221 -12.08 -11.79 18.30
CA GLU A 221 -13.44 -11.36 17.94
C GLU A 221 -13.48 -10.35 16.78
N GLU A 222 -12.32 -9.96 16.26
CA GLU A 222 -12.22 -8.91 15.25
C GLU A 222 -12.29 -9.49 13.82
N PRO A 223 -13.34 -9.17 13.04
CA PRO A 223 -13.50 -9.73 11.69
C PRO A 223 -12.36 -9.40 10.74
N TRP A 224 -11.70 -8.26 10.94
CA TRP A 224 -10.56 -7.85 10.13
C TRP A 224 -9.33 -8.74 10.35
N ILE A 225 -9.15 -9.31 11.55
CA ILE A 225 -8.03 -10.23 11.83
C ILE A 225 -8.19 -11.51 11.01
N GLU A 226 -9.40 -12.09 11.01
CA GLU A 226 -9.71 -13.29 10.24
C GLU A 226 -9.54 -13.04 8.74
N ALA A 227 -10.09 -11.94 8.22
CA ALA A 227 -9.95 -11.56 6.81
C ALA A 227 -8.48 -11.33 6.42
N PHE A 228 -7.71 -10.67 7.29
CA PHE A 228 -6.28 -10.44 7.07
C PHE A 228 -5.49 -11.75 7.05
N LEU A 229 -5.72 -12.64 8.02
CA LEU A 229 -5.05 -13.94 8.09
C LEU A 229 -5.41 -14.84 6.90
N ALA A 230 -6.68 -14.91 6.53
CA ALA A 230 -7.14 -15.69 5.37
C ALA A 230 -6.48 -15.21 4.07
N ARG A 231 -6.39 -13.88 3.87
CA ARG A 231 -5.69 -13.29 2.73
C ARG A 231 -4.21 -13.67 2.72
N MET A 232 -3.53 -13.54 3.86
CA MET A 232 -2.11 -13.84 3.97
C MET A 232 -1.83 -15.34 3.81
N GLU A 233 -2.71 -16.21 4.30
CA GLU A 233 -2.62 -17.66 4.07
C GLU A 233 -2.81 -18.00 2.58
N GLY A 234 -3.71 -17.30 1.89
CA GLY A 234 -3.83 -17.38 0.43
C GLY A 234 -2.51 -17.03 -0.28
N LYS A 235 -1.85 -15.94 0.13
CA LYS A 235 -0.52 -15.56 -0.38
C LYS A 235 0.54 -16.62 -0.05
N LEU A 236 0.53 -17.16 1.16
CA LEU A 236 1.43 -18.21 1.61
C LEU A 236 1.30 -19.48 0.76
N LYS A 237 0.05 -19.90 0.45
CA LYS A 237 -0.23 -21.06 -0.40
C LYS A 237 0.33 -20.90 -1.82
N ARG A 238 0.28 -19.69 -2.39
CA ARG A 238 0.90 -19.38 -3.69
C ARG A 238 2.44 -19.46 -3.66
N CYS A 239 3.03 -19.31 -2.48
CA CYS A 239 4.48 -19.27 -2.27
C CYS A 239 4.98 -20.38 -1.33
N ASN A 240 4.28 -21.53 -1.30
CA ASN A 240 4.56 -22.64 -0.38
C ASN A 240 5.94 -23.29 -0.61
N GLN A 241 6.61 -22.97 -1.71
CA GLN A 241 7.97 -23.38 -2.03
C GLN A 241 9.02 -22.63 -1.21
N LEU A 242 8.71 -21.44 -0.70
CA LEU A 242 9.60 -20.62 0.13
C LEU A 242 9.13 -20.53 1.58
N TRP A 243 7.81 -20.49 1.81
CA TRP A 243 7.23 -20.27 3.12
C TRP A 243 6.45 -21.50 3.61
N ILE A 244 6.47 -21.76 4.92
CA ILE A 244 5.83 -22.93 5.54
C ILE A 244 4.54 -22.52 6.24
N SER A 245 4.67 -21.57 7.16
CA SER A 245 3.63 -21.22 8.12
C SER A 245 3.74 -19.75 8.46
N MET A 246 2.64 -19.22 9.00
CA MET A 246 2.55 -17.86 9.50
C MET A 246 1.78 -17.88 10.81
N ARG A 247 2.18 -17.03 11.76
CA ARG A 247 1.46 -16.83 13.01
C ARG A 247 1.35 -15.35 13.35
N LEU A 248 0.21 -14.97 13.93
CA LEU A 248 -0.02 -13.63 14.46
C LEU A 248 0.07 -13.66 15.98
N GLU A 249 0.95 -12.83 16.51
CA GLU A 249 1.09 -12.60 17.94
C GLU A 249 0.60 -11.19 18.25
N VAL A 250 -0.18 -11.05 19.31
CA VAL A 250 -0.70 -9.79 19.84
C VAL A 250 -0.31 -9.69 21.30
N LYS A 251 0.40 -8.60 21.63
CA LYS A 251 0.81 -8.27 22.99
C LYS A 251 0.04 -7.06 23.46
N PHE A 252 -0.43 -7.09 24.70
CA PHE A 252 -0.97 -5.91 25.36
C PHE A 252 0.18 -5.07 25.92
N LEU A 253 0.13 -3.77 25.69
CA LEU A 253 1.07 -2.79 26.25
C LEU A 253 0.26 -1.69 26.95
N GLU A 254 0.59 -1.43 28.21
CA GLU A 254 -0.06 -0.38 29.00
C GLU A 254 0.32 1.02 28.49
N SER A 255 -0.59 1.97 28.66
CA SER A 255 -0.34 3.40 28.43
C SER A 255 0.96 3.83 29.11
N ASN A 256 1.82 4.56 28.38
CA ASN A 256 3.22 4.94 28.70
C ASN A 256 4.32 3.98 28.23
N SER A 257 3.96 2.83 27.64
CA SER A 257 4.90 2.06 26.83
C SER A 257 5.18 2.87 25.56
N GLN A 258 6.34 3.51 25.41
CA GLN A 258 6.68 4.44 24.31
C GLN A 258 6.76 3.78 22.90
N VAL A 259 5.97 2.74 22.63
CA VAL A 259 6.05 1.91 21.44
C VAL A 259 4.80 2.12 20.60
N ILE A 260 4.73 3.24 19.87
CA ILE A 260 3.73 3.40 18.81
C ILE A 260 4.43 3.04 17.50
N VAL A 261 3.94 1.97 16.84
CA VAL A 261 4.38 1.61 15.49
C VAL A 261 3.21 1.98 14.58
N VAL A 262 3.38 3.10 13.87
CA VAL A 262 2.44 3.61 12.85
C VAL A 262 2.90 3.16 11.48
#